data_AF-A0A973TXH2-F1
#
_entry.id   AF-A0A973TXH2-F1
#
_cell.length_a   1.000
_cell.length_b   1.000
_cell.length_c   1.000
_cell.angle_alpha   90.00
_cell.angle_beta   90.00
_cell.angle_gamma   90.00
#
_symmetry.space_group_name_H-M   'P 1'
#
loop_
_entity.id
_entity.type
_entity.pdbx_description
1 polymer ?
#
loop_
_entity_poly.entity_id
_entity_poly.type
_entity_poly.pdbx_seq_one_letter_code
_entity_poly.pdbx_strand_id
1 'polypeptide(L)'
;MSGGYQVDPDALTAFASRVDEVADEVRAAASTLEEPTGDLGPEGVTEAVERLVAEWAGVLRGVELDALADGLRAAGETYRQADELRHD
;
A
#
# COMPACT_ATOMS: atom_id res chain seq x y z
N MET A 1 26.86 27.85 4.74
CA MET A 1 25.47 27.81 5.21
C MET A 1 24.91 26.49 4.75
N SER A 2 24.59 25.60 5.68
CA SER A 2 24.10 24.24 5.37
C SER A 2 22.81 24.37 4.56
N GLY A 3 22.84 23.97 3.29
CA GLY A 3 21.63 23.89 2.47
C GLY A 3 20.65 22.98 3.19
N GLY A 4 19.55 23.55 3.69
CA GLY A 4 18.53 22.81 4.42
C GLY A 4 17.94 21.72 3.54
N TYR A 5 17.47 20.64 4.17
CA TYR A 5 16.77 19.56 3.49
C TYR A 5 15.52 20.14 2.81
N GLN A 6 15.55 20.28 1.49
CA GLN A 6 14.43 20.77 0.71
C GLN A 6 13.59 19.55 0.30
N VAL A 7 12.37 19.48 0.82
CA VAL A 7 11.40 18.46 0.44
C VAL A 7 10.59 19.00 -0.72
N ASP A 8 10.36 18.14 -1.72
CA ASP A 8 9.52 18.42 -2.88
C ASP A 8 8.10 17.85 -2.63
N PRO A 9 7.09 18.70 -2.40
CA PRO A 9 5.70 18.27 -2.16
C PRO A 9 5.07 17.53 -3.35
N ASP A 10 5.49 17.85 -4.57
CA ASP A 10 4.95 17.21 -5.77
C ASP A 10 5.53 15.80 -5.92
N ALA A 11 6.80 15.61 -5.55
CA ALA A 11 7.40 14.28 -5.46
C ALA A 11 6.72 13.40 -4.40
N LEU A 12 6.34 13.97 -3.25
CA LEU A 12 5.57 13.24 -2.22
C LEU A 12 4.18 12.84 -2.73
N THR A 13 3.50 13.75 -3.45
CA THR A 13 2.20 13.47 -4.05
C THR A 13 2.29 12.35 -5.09
N ALA A 14 3.29 12.41 -5.97
CA ALA A 14 3.51 11.38 -6.98
C ALA A 14 3.86 10.02 -6.34
N PHE A 15 4.60 10.02 -5.22
CA PHE A 15 4.88 8.79 -4.48
C PHE A 15 3.63 8.22 -3.82
N ALA A 16 2.77 9.06 -3.22
CA ALA A 16 1.49 8.61 -2.67
C ALA A 16 0.61 7.94 -3.73
N SER A 17 0.53 8.48 -4.95
CA SER A 17 -0.21 7.86 -6.06
C SER A 17 0.34 6.48 -6.44
N ARG A 18 1.67 6.30 -6.46
CA ARG A 18 2.26 4.96 -6.69
C ARG A 18 1.93 3.98 -5.56
N VAL A 19 1.83 4.47 -4.32
CA VAL A 19 1.43 3.63 -3.19
C VAL A 19 -0.03 3.18 -3.35
N ASP A 20 -0.94 4.04 -3.83
CA ASP A 20 -2.32 3.64 -4.15
C ASP A 20 -2.34 2.55 -5.23
N GLU A 21 -1.56 2.72 -6.31
CA GLU A 21 -1.49 1.74 -7.40
C GLU A 21 -1.05 0.36 -6.86
N VAL A 22 -0.04 0.35 -5.98
CA VAL A 22 0.41 -0.89 -5.32
C VAL A 22 -0.65 -1.43 -4.34
N ALA A 23 -1.38 -0.55 -3.65
CA ALA A 23 -2.48 -0.97 -2.76
C ALA A 23 -3.59 -1.67 -3.54
N ASP A 24 -3.94 -1.16 -4.72
CA ASP A 24 -4.89 -1.77 -5.63
C ASP A 24 -4.41 -3.13 -6.15
N GLU A 25 -3.13 -3.24 -6.53
CA GLU A 25 -2.51 -4.51 -6.94
C GLU A 25 -2.51 -5.55 -5.81
N VAL A 26 -2.18 -5.15 -4.58
CA VAL A 26 -2.21 -6.03 -3.39
C VAL A 26 -3.64 -6.50 -3.10
N ARG A 27 -4.63 -5.60 -3.21
CA ARG A 27 -6.04 -5.94 -3.01
C ARG A 27 -6.54 -6.91 -4.08
N ALA A 28 -6.12 -6.73 -5.33
CA ALA A 28 -6.40 -7.65 -6.42
C ALA A 28 -5.78 -9.03 -6.16
N ALA A 29 -4.50 -9.09 -5.77
CA ALA A 29 -3.83 -10.33 -5.43
C ALA A 29 -4.50 -11.07 -4.26
N ALA A 30 -4.89 -10.35 -3.21
CA ALA A 30 -5.66 -10.92 -2.09
C ALA A 30 -7.01 -11.48 -2.56
N SER A 31 -7.67 -10.83 -3.51
CA SER A 31 -8.96 -11.28 -4.06
C SER A 31 -8.79 -12.54 -4.92
N THR A 32 -7.73 -12.62 -5.72
CA THR A 32 -7.40 -13.82 -6.51
C THR A 32 -7.10 -15.02 -5.63
N LEU A 33 -6.47 -14.82 -4.47
CA LEU A 33 -6.23 -15.90 -3.52
C LEU A 33 -7.54 -16.48 -2.97
N GLU A 34 -8.61 -15.71 -2.85
CA GLU A 34 -9.88 -16.25 -2.34
C GLU A 34 -10.68 -17.06 -3.35
N GLU A 35 -10.20 -17.14 -4.60
CA GLU A 35 -10.83 -17.98 -5.61
C GLU A 35 -10.66 -19.47 -5.24
N PRO A 36 -11.71 -20.30 -5.43
CA PRO A 36 -11.64 -21.72 -5.12
C PRO A 36 -10.52 -22.40 -5.90
N THR A 37 -9.62 -23.08 -5.21
CA THR A 37 -8.44 -23.73 -5.84
C THR A 37 -8.81 -24.98 -6.66
N GLY A 38 -10.04 -25.48 -6.49
CA GLY A 38 -10.51 -26.71 -7.11
C GLY A 38 -9.95 -27.96 -6.43
N ASP A 39 -10.22 -29.13 -7.01
CA ASP A 39 -9.67 -30.39 -6.52
C ASP A 39 -8.18 -30.51 -6.87
N LEU A 40 -7.32 -30.49 -5.85
CA LEU A 40 -5.87 -30.62 -5.97
C LEU A 40 -5.39 -32.07 -5.80
N GLY A 41 -6.30 -33.03 -5.67
CA GLY A 41 -6.02 -34.46 -5.67
C GLY A 41 -6.24 -35.14 -4.32
N PRO A 42 -5.21 -35.67 -3.65
CA PRO A 42 -5.39 -36.48 -2.45
C PRO A 42 -6.15 -35.76 -1.32
N GLU A 43 -6.88 -36.54 -0.52
CA GLU A 43 -7.62 -36.05 0.64
C GLU A 43 -6.70 -35.24 1.59
N GLY A 44 -7.17 -34.07 1.99
CA GLY A 44 -6.43 -33.12 2.85
C GLY A 44 -5.48 -32.16 2.13
N VAL A 45 -5.13 -32.38 0.85
CA VAL A 45 -4.28 -31.44 0.10
C VAL A 45 -5.04 -30.14 -0.17
N THR A 46 -6.26 -30.24 -0.68
CA THR A 46 -7.11 -29.07 -0.96
C THR A 46 -7.33 -28.24 0.30
N GLU A 47 -7.73 -28.85 1.42
CA GLU A 47 -7.95 -28.15 2.69
C GLU A 47 -6.67 -27.48 3.24
N ALA A 48 -5.51 -28.13 3.08
CA ALA A 48 -4.24 -27.56 3.50
C ALA A 48 -3.87 -26.32 2.66
N VAL A 49 -4.11 -26.36 1.35
CA VAL A 49 -3.87 -25.23 0.44
C VAL A 49 -4.87 -24.11 0.69
N GLU A 50 -6.17 -24.40 0.82
CA GLU A 50 -7.20 -23.41 1.15
C GLU A 50 -6.87 -22.65 2.43
N ARG A 51 -6.39 -23.35 3.47
CA ARG A 51 -5.96 -22.71 4.72
C ARG A 51 -4.74 -21.81 4.54
N LEU A 52 -3.72 -22.28 3.81
CA LEU A 52 -2.52 -21.49 3.52
C LEU A 52 -2.87 -20.23 2.73
N VAL A 53 -3.73 -20.37 1.73
CA VAL A 53 -4.21 -19.29 0.88
C VAL A 53 -5.02 -18.26 1.68
N ALA A 54 -5.89 -18.72 2.58
CA ALA A 54 -6.64 -17.84 3.47
C ALA A 54 -5.72 -17.04 4.42
N GLU A 55 -4.65 -17.67 4.94
CA GLU A 55 -3.64 -16.99 5.75
C GLU A 55 -2.93 -15.89 4.96
N TRP A 56 -2.49 -16.19 3.74
CA TRP A 56 -1.85 -15.20 2.86
C TRP A 56 -2.79 -14.05 2.46
N ALA A 57 -4.05 -14.34 2.13
CA ALA A 57 -5.05 -13.30 1.86
C ALA A 57 -5.24 -12.37 3.08
N GLY A 58 -5.22 -12.93 4.29
CA GLY A 58 -5.25 -12.17 5.53
C GLY A 58 -4.03 -11.26 5.71
N VAL A 59 -2.82 -11.77 5.46
CA VAL A 59 -1.57 -10.98 5.51
C VAL A 59 -1.60 -9.82 4.52
N LEU A 60 -2.01 -10.07 3.27
CA LEU A 60 -2.06 -9.04 2.23
C LEU A 60 -3.07 -7.93 2.56
N ARG A 61 -4.21 -8.27 3.17
CA ARG A 61 -5.19 -7.27 3.65
C ARG A 61 -4.71 -6.47 4.85
N GLY A 62 -3.81 -7.04 5.64
CA GLY A 62 -3.21 -6.35 6.79
C GLY A 62 -2.16 -5.31 6.39
N VAL A 63 -1.80 -5.20 5.11
CA VAL A 63 -0.84 -4.18 4.66
C VAL A 63 -1.55 -2.83 4.54
N GLU A 64 -1.21 -1.90 5.42
CA GLU A 64 -1.84 -0.57 5.52
C GLU A 64 -1.31 0.45 4.49
N LEU A 65 -1.27 0.08 3.20
CA LEU A 65 -0.74 0.95 2.14
C LEU A 65 -1.58 2.22 1.94
N ASP A 66 -2.91 2.13 2.08
CA ASP A 66 -3.80 3.29 1.99
C ASP A 66 -3.44 4.33 3.08
N ALA A 67 -3.17 3.89 4.31
CA ALA A 67 -2.76 4.75 5.41
C ALA A 67 -1.39 5.40 5.17
N LEU A 68 -0.46 4.67 4.54
CA LEU A 68 0.83 5.21 4.13
C LEU A 68 0.66 6.32 3.06
N ALA A 69 -0.17 6.08 2.05
CA ALA A 69 -0.45 7.08 1.00
C ALA A 69 -1.06 8.36 1.59
N ASP A 70 -2.01 8.23 2.52
CA ASP A 70 -2.60 9.37 3.22
C ASP A 70 -1.58 10.14 4.06
N GLY A 71 -0.67 9.43 4.75
CA GLY A 71 0.44 10.04 5.49
C GLY A 71 1.38 10.85 4.58
N LEU A 72 1.67 10.35 3.38
CA LEU A 72 2.51 11.04 2.39
C LEU A 72 1.84 12.31 1.86
N ARG A 73 0.53 12.27 1.59
CA ARG A 73 -0.24 13.47 1.18
C ARG A 73 -0.26 14.52 2.29
N ALA A 74 -0.52 14.10 3.53
CA ALA A 74 -0.52 14.99 4.68
C ALA A 74 0.85 15.63 4.90
N ALA A 75 1.94 14.87 4.74
CA ALA A 75 3.29 15.40 4.80
C ALA A 75 3.55 16.43 3.68
N GLY A 76 3.18 16.11 2.43
CA GLY A 76 3.32 17.02 1.30
C GLY A 76 2.59 18.34 1.51
N GLU A 77 1.37 18.29 2.03
CA GLU A 77 0.58 19.47 2.35
C GLU A 77 1.21 20.31 3.47
N THR A 78 1.75 19.66 4.50
CA THR A 78 2.49 20.35 5.58
C THR A 78 3.70 21.11 5.03
N TYR A 79 4.46 20.50 4.10
CA TYR A 79 5.61 21.17 3.48
C TYR A 79 5.19 22.34 2.58
N ARG A 80 4.10 22.21 1.84
CA ARG A 80 3.56 23.29 0.99
C ARG A 80 3.19 24.51 1.83
N GLN A 81 2.44 24.30 2.91
CA GLN A 81 2.07 25.37 3.85
C GLN A 81 3.30 26.05 4.48
N ALA A 82 4.31 25.27 4.83
CA ALA A 82 5.55 25.81 5.40
C ALA A 82 6.34 26.68 4.40
N ASP A 83 6.34 26.32 3.11
CA ASP A 83 7.00 27.11 2.06
C ASP A 83 6.24 28.41 1.77
N GLU A 84 4.89 28.36 1.70
CA GLU A 84 4.04 29.54 1.56
C GLU A 84 4.28 30.57 2.68
N LEU A 85 4.32 30.13 3.94
CA LEU A 85 4.60 30.99 5.10
C LEU A 85 6.03 31.58 5.11
N ARG A 86 6.98 30.97 4.38
CA ARG A 86 8.35 31.49 4.26
C ARG A 86 8.46 32.56 3.18
N HIS A 87 7.50 32.61 2.27
CA HIS A 87 7.49 33.49 1.11
C HIS A 87 6.60 34.75 1.29
N ASP A 88 5.84 34.82 2.38
CA ASP A 88 5.16 36.03 2.91
C ASP A 88 6.05 36.85 3.87
#